data_AF-A0A1T2KRB8-F1
#
_entry.id   AF-A0A1T2KRB8-F1
#
_cell.length_a   1.000
_cell.length_b   1.000
_cell.length_c   1.000
_cell.angle_alpha   90.00
_cell.angle_beta   90.00
_cell.angle_gamma   90.00
#
_symmetry.space_group_name_H-M   'P 1'
#
loop_
_entity.id
_entity.type
_entity.pdbx_description
1 polymer ?
#
loop_
_entity_poly.entity_id
_entity_poly.type
_entity_poly.pdbx_seq_one_letter_code
_entity_poly.pdbx_strand_id
1 'polypeptide(L)'
;MLKMFSEPPKPKLTYKGPTLLAMALANLLTHLQSLGIADTGTAGTDMMLYLVMLLVLIISGRIIPAFTGGAILLARPKRYSPMEIATPALVCTLIAFGLVYPAPWLLGILSLLIALAQIIRLSGWHHPNAWRIPILWVLYSGFIWIILGFLMLGLAPLDLFPANHAKHALTTGGIGVLTLGMMSRVSLGHTGRPIISSALVNLSFLLLNLGVAVRVFAPVFAPRYYTLWIQLSGVVWVLCFLTFFLTYLPILTKPRVDGRPG
;
A
#
# COMPACT_ATOMS: atom_id res chain seq x y z
N MET A 1 8.13 -34.85 32.99
CA MET A 1 8.36 -33.49 33.54
C MET A 1 7.98 -32.47 32.47
N LEU A 2 6.68 -32.16 32.39
CA LEU A 2 6.04 -31.37 31.33
C LEU A 2 5.48 -30.10 31.96
N LYS A 3 6.21 -29.00 31.85
CA LYS A 3 5.76 -27.60 32.03
C LYS A 3 6.99 -26.71 31.92
N MET A 4 7.08 -25.91 30.85
CA MET A 4 7.66 -24.55 30.83
C MET A 4 7.95 -24.14 29.39
N PHE A 5 6.91 -23.74 28.65
CA PHE A 5 6.96 -22.66 27.65
C PHE A 5 5.53 -22.21 27.42
N SER A 6 4.92 -21.58 28.44
CA SER A 6 3.76 -20.73 28.18
C SER A 6 4.23 -19.63 27.24
N GLU A 7 3.72 -19.58 26.01
CA GLU A 7 3.93 -18.43 25.14
C GLU A 7 3.63 -17.15 25.93
N PRO A 8 4.52 -16.14 25.89
CA PRO A 8 4.22 -14.87 26.54
C PRO A 8 2.91 -14.33 25.98
N PRO A 9 2.02 -13.75 26.82
CA PRO A 9 0.75 -13.22 26.35
C PRO A 9 1.01 -12.21 25.23
N LYS A 10 0.47 -12.50 24.05
CA LYS A 10 0.53 -11.57 22.90
C LYS A 10 -0.06 -10.24 23.37
N PRO A 11 0.67 -9.11 23.27
CA PRO A 11 0.14 -7.83 23.70
C PRO A 11 -1.19 -7.59 22.99
N LYS A 12 -2.25 -7.37 23.77
CA LYS A 12 -3.57 -7.02 23.21
C LYS A 12 -3.38 -5.70 22.45
N LEU A 13 -3.62 -5.72 21.15
CA LEU A 13 -3.56 -4.53 20.30
C LEU A 13 -4.66 -3.53 20.70
N THR A 14 -4.36 -2.61 21.62
CA THR A 14 -5.30 -1.60 22.15
C THR A 14 -5.70 -0.53 21.12
N TYR A 15 -5.07 -0.51 19.93
CA TYR A 15 -5.27 0.53 18.89
C TYR A 15 -6.35 0.21 17.85
N LYS A 16 -6.99 -0.96 17.92
CA LYS A 16 -8.05 -1.35 16.98
C LYS A 16 -9.30 -0.46 17.12
N GLY A 17 -9.71 -0.16 18.34
CA GLY A 17 -10.90 0.67 18.62
C GLY A 17 -10.80 2.07 18.02
N PRO A 18 -9.75 2.86 18.35
CA PRO A 18 -9.59 4.21 17.83
C PRO A 18 -9.51 4.28 16.30
N THR A 19 -8.82 3.33 15.67
CA THR A 19 -8.69 3.32 14.19
C THR A 19 -10.03 3.05 13.51
N LEU A 20 -10.80 2.07 14.00
CA LEU A 20 -12.12 1.75 13.45
C LEU A 20 -13.11 2.92 13.65
N LEU A 21 -13.05 3.60 14.80
CA LEU A 21 -13.85 4.80 15.05
C LEU A 21 -13.47 5.93 14.07
N ALA A 22 -12.17 6.15 13.83
CA ALA A 22 -11.72 7.14 12.86
C ALA A 22 -12.17 6.80 11.42
N MET A 23 -12.13 5.53 11.03
CA MET A 23 -12.65 5.08 9.73
C MET A 23 -14.18 5.25 9.64
N ALA A 24 -14.91 4.97 10.72
CA ALA A 24 -16.36 5.19 10.78
C ALA A 24 -16.69 6.69 10.65
N LEU A 25 -15.91 7.57 11.27
CA LEU A 25 -16.05 9.02 11.11
C LEU A 25 -15.78 9.47 9.68
N ALA A 26 -14.70 9.00 9.05
CA ALA A 26 -14.40 9.28 7.64
C ALA A 26 -15.55 8.85 6.71
N ASN A 27 -16.13 7.68 6.98
CA ASN A 27 -17.30 7.19 6.25
C ASN A 27 -18.54 8.06 6.49
N LEU A 28 -18.81 8.46 7.74
CA LEU A 28 -19.91 9.36 8.09
C LEU A 28 -19.81 10.68 7.34
N LEU A 29 -18.63 11.31 7.31
CA LEU A 29 -18.39 12.56 6.56
C LEU A 29 -18.73 12.42 5.07
N THR A 30 -18.46 11.26 4.48
CA THR A 30 -18.82 10.99 3.08
C THR A 30 -20.33 10.89 2.90
N HIS A 31 -21.01 10.22 3.84
CA HIS A 31 -22.47 10.04 3.79
C HIS A 31 -23.24 11.33 4.08
N LEU A 32 -22.73 12.20 4.96
CA LEU A 32 -23.34 13.51 5.22
C LEU A 32 -23.43 14.36 3.94
N GLN A 33 -22.40 14.33 3.08
CA GLN A 33 -22.48 14.98 1.77
C GLN A 33 -23.44 14.28 0.82
N SER A 34 -23.45 12.94 0.78
CA SER A 34 -24.38 12.20 -0.08
C SER A 34 -25.86 12.45 0.27
N LEU A 35 -26.14 12.76 1.54
CA LEU A 35 -27.47 13.10 2.05
C LEU A 35 -27.80 14.61 1.92
N GLY A 36 -26.86 15.43 1.42
CA GLY A 36 -27.04 16.88 1.31
C GLY A 36 -27.00 17.64 2.64
N ILE A 37 -26.45 17.04 3.70
CA ILE A 37 -26.43 17.63 5.05
C ILE A 37 -25.22 18.58 5.21
N ALA A 38 -24.05 18.22 4.66
CA ALA A 38 -22.83 19.02 4.76
C ALA A 38 -21.83 18.71 3.64
N ASP A 39 -21.02 19.68 3.23
CA ASP A 39 -19.99 19.53 2.17
C ASP A 39 -18.71 18.86 2.68
N THR A 40 -18.82 17.63 3.19
CA THR A 40 -17.76 16.91 3.91
C THR A 40 -17.16 15.71 3.16
N GLY A 41 -17.59 15.46 1.92
CA GLY A 41 -17.25 14.28 1.13
C GLY A 41 -15.76 14.15 0.80
N THR A 42 -15.13 15.22 0.31
CA THR A 42 -13.69 15.22 0.01
C THR A 42 -12.88 14.95 1.27
N ALA A 43 -13.18 15.65 2.36
CA ALA A 43 -12.51 15.46 3.66
C ALA A 43 -12.68 14.04 4.18
N GLY A 44 -13.87 13.45 4.08
CA GLY A 44 -14.15 12.06 4.44
C GLY A 44 -13.33 11.05 3.62
N THR A 45 -13.30 11.20 2.29
CA THR A 45 -12.54 10.30 1.41
C THR A 45 -11.03 10.39 1.64
N ASP A 46 -10.50 11.60 1.86
CA ASP A 46 -9.07 11.81 2.12
C ASP A 46 -8.66 11.31 3.50
N MET A 47 -9.49 11.54 4.52
CA MET A 47 -9.29 10.97 5.84
C MET A 47 -9.22 9.44 5.79
N MET A 48 -10.16 8.79 5.08
CA MET A 48 -10.14 7.33 4.91
C MET A 48 -8.87 6.86 4.20
N LEU A 49 -8.49 7.52 3.11
CA LEU A 49 -7.27 7.19 2.36
C LEU A 49 -6.03 7.26 3.26
N TYR A 50 -5.86 8.35 4.01
CA TYR A 50 -4.70 8.54 4.87
C TYR A 50 -4.69 7.59 6.08
N LEU A 51 -5.85 7.21 6.61
CA LEU A 51 -5.95 6.17 7.65
C LEU A 51 -5.51 4.80 7.11
N VAL A 52 -5.92 4.44 5.89
CA VAL A 52 -5.44 3.21 5.25
C VAL A 52 -3.94 3.30 4.96
N MET A 53 -3.44 4.45 4.49
CA MET A 53 -1.99 4.68 4.31
C MET A 53 -1.21 4.52 5.61
N LEU A 54 -1.73 5.06 6.73
CA LEU A 54 -1.12 4.89 8.05
C LEU A 54 -0.92 3.40 8.37
N LEU A 55 -1.96 2.59 8.19
CA LEU A 55 -1.89 1.15 8.42
C LEU A 55 -0.90 0.47 7.47
N VAL A 56 -0.96 0.80 6.18
CA VAL A 56 -0.06 0.24 5.16
C VAL A 56 1.40 0.58 5.48
N LEU A 57 1.71 1.82 5.87
CA LEU A 57 3.08 2.26 6.19
C LEU A 57 3.63 1.61 7.46
N ILE A 58 2.80 1.40 8.49
CA ILE A 58 3.17 0.69 9.72
C ILE A 58 3.43 -0.78 9.41
N ILE A 59 2.52 -1.44 8.67
CA ILE A 59 2.65 -2.85 8.30
C ILE A 59 3.86 -3.05 7.42
N SER A 60 4.05 -2.22 6.38
CA SER A 60 5.13 -2.32 5.41
C SER A 60 6.51 -2.27 6.05
N GLY A 61 6.73 -1.39 7.05
CA GLY A 61 8.01 -1.34 7.76
C GLY A 61 8.32 -2.55 8.64
N ARG A 62 7.35 -3.43 8.85
CA ARG A 62 7.57 -4.73 9.47
C ARG A 62 7.80 -5.80 8.41
N ILE A 63 6.90 -5.88 7.43
CA ILE A 63 6.86 -6.99 6.47
C ILE A 63 7.98 -6.92 5.44
N ILE A 64 8.28 -5.76 4.85
CA ILE A 64 9.29 -5.64 3.79
C ILE A 64 10.68 -6.00 4.36
N PRO A 65 11.13 -5.42 5.49
CA PRO A 65 12.42 -5.80 6.09
C PRO A 65 12.48 -7.27 6.49
N ALA A 66 11.41 -7.81 7.08
CA ALA A 66 11.38 -9.21 7.48
C ALA A 66 11.49 -10.15 6.28
N PHE A 67 10.84 -9.83 5.17
CA PHE A 67 10.86 -10.68 3.98
C PHE A 67 12.18 -10.56 3.24
N THR A 68 12.76 -9.37 3.16
CA THR A 68 14.08 -9.16 2.57
C THR A 68 15.15 -9.91 3.35
N GLY A 69 15.16 -9.79 4.69
CA GLY A 69 16.12 -10.52 5.53
C GLY A 69 15.91 -12.04 5.55
N GLY A 70 14.67 -12.50 5.36
CA GLY A 70 14.37 -13.93 5.30
C GLY A 70 14.64 -14.59 3.95
N ALA A 71 14.58 -13.83 2.85
CA ALA A 71 14.70 -14.37 1.49
C ALA A 71 16.08 -14.16 0.85
N ILE A 72 16.88 -13.21 1.33
CA ILE A 72 18.20 -12.90 0.76
C ILE A 72 19.27 -13.22 1.81
N LEU A 73 20.15 -14.17 1.49
CA LEU A 73 21.29 -14.50 2.32
C LEU A 73 22.17 -13.25 2.53
N LEU A 74 22.63 -13.03 3.76
CA LEU A 74 23.42 -11.86 4.20
C LEU A 74 22.71 -10.50 4.19
N ALA A 75 21.45 -10.41 3.74
CA ALA A 75 20.72 -9.15 3.85
C ALA A 75 20.48 -8.80 5.33
N ARG A 76 20.86 -7.58 5.72
CA ARG A 76 20.63 -7.03 7.07
C ARG A 76 19.82 -5.72 6.99
N PRO A 77 18.50 -5.79 6.71
CA PRO A 77 17.65 -4.61 6.66
C PRO A 77 17.73 -3.80 7.96
N LYS A 78 18.08 -2.51 7.84
CA LYS A 78 18.20 -1.57 8.95
C LYS A 78 16.88 -0.84 9.17
N ARG A 79 16.43 -0.76 10.42
CA ARG A 79 15.28 0.08 10.82
C ARG A 79 15.79 1.31 11.56
N TYR A 80 15.36 2.49 11.11
CA TYR A 80 15.70 3.75 11.74
C TYR A 80 14.61 4.14 12.74
N SER A 81 14.88 4.00 14.04
CA SER A 81 13.91 4.29 15.12
C SER A 81 13.21 5.66 14.96
N PRO A 82 13.91 6.77 14.64
CA PRO A 82 13.25 8.06 14.44
C PRO A 82 12.20 8.03 13.32
N MET A 83 12.43 7.29 12.23
CA MET A 83 11.49 7.23 11.10
C MET A 83 10.27 6.34 11.38
N GLU A 84 10.43 5.33 12.24
CA GLU A 84 9.31 4.50 12.69
C GLU A 84 8.33 5.27 13.60
N ILE A 85 8.82 6.30 14.31
CA ILE A 85 8.00 7.21 15.12
C ILE A 85 7.47 8.38 14.27
N ALA A 86 8.32 8.97 13.43
CA ALA A 86 7.95 10.12 12.61
C ALA A 86 6.85 9.79 11.60
N THR A 87 6.88 8.60 10.99
CA THR A 87 5.89 8.19 9.96
C THR A 87 4.44 8.27 10.47
N PRO A 88 4.05 7.56 11.55
CA PRO A 88 2.68 7.64 12.06
C PRO A 88 2.33 9.04 12.56
N ALA A 89 3.27 9.75 13.20
CA ALA A 89 3.04 11.12 13.65
C ALA A 89 2.70 12.06 12.48
N LEU A 90 3.50 12.04 11.40
CA LEU A 90 3.28 12.86 10.22
C LEU A 90 1.94 12.57 9.53
N VAL A 91 1.56 11.29 9.41
CA VAL A 91 0.28 10.91 8.78
C VAL A 91 -0.91 11.31 9.66
N CYS A 92 -0.83 11.12 10.99
CA CYS A 92 -1.86 11.60 11.90
C CYS A 92 -2.01 13.13 11.86
N THR A 93 -0.89 13.85 11.77
CA THR A 93 -0.87 15.31 11.59
C THR A 93 -1.52 15.70 10.26
N LEU A 94 -1.20 15.02 9.15
CA LEU A 94 -1.84 15.24 7.85
C LEU A 94 -3.36 15.06 7.92
N ILE A 95 -3.84 14.01 8.60
CA ILE A 95 -5.28 13.77 8.81
C ILE A 95 -5.90 14.90 9.63
N ALA A 96 -5.31 15.28 10.75
CA ALA A 96 -5.85 16.30 11.64
C ALA A 96 -5.97 17.67 10.94
N PHE A 97 -4.91 18.10 10.24
CA PHE A 97 -4.94 19.36 9.50
C PHE A 97 -5.86 19.28 8.27
N GLY A 98 -5.93 18.13 7.59
CA GLY A 98 -6.87 17.95 6.46
C GLY A 98 -8.34 18.11 6.85
N LEU A 99 -8.69 17.86 8.12
CA LEU A 99 -10.06 18.02 8.62
C LEU A 99 -10.35 19.43 9.16
N VAL A 100 -9.41 20.00 9.92
CA VAL A 100 -9.64 21.24 10.70
C VAL A 100 -9.20 22.49 9.95
N TYR A 101 -8.13 22.39 9.16
CA TYR A 101 -7.51 23.53 8.49
C TYR A 101 -6.86 23.09 7.17
N PRO A 102 -7.66 22.90 6.09
CA PRO A 102 -7.21 22.30 4.83
C PRO A 102 -6.41 23.29 3.97
N ALA A 103 -5.34 23.88 4.53
CA ALA A 103 -4.44 24.76 3.81
C ALA A 103 -3.58 23.94 2.81
N PRO A 104 -3.72 24.13 1.48
CA PRO A 104 -3.10 23.25 0.49
C PRO A 104 -1.57 23.14 0.63
N TRP A 105 -0.90 24.27 0.86
CA TRP A 105 0.56 24.32 1.04
C TRP A 105 1.04 23.51 2.26
N LEU A 106 0.28 23.55 3.37
CA LEU A 106 0.62 22.82 4.60
C LEU A 106 0.47 21.31 4.40
N LEU A 107 -0.64 20.88 3.80
CA LEU A 107 -0.85 19.47 3.44
C LEU A 107 0.20 18.97 2.45
N GLY A 108 0.62 19.85 1.53
CA GLY A 108 1.71 19.58 0.60
C GLY A 108 3.05 19.32 1.31
N ILE A 109 3.46 20.23 2.21
CA ILE A 109 4.68 20.07 3.01
C ILE A 109 4.64 18.79 3.83
N LEU A 110 3.54 18.50 4.53
CA LEU A 110 3.38 17.27 5.31
C LEU A 110 3.52 16.02 4.42
N SER A 111 2.96 16.05 3.22
CA SER A 111 3.08 14.95 2.25
C SER A 111 4.53 14.74 1.78
N LEU A 112 5.27 15.82 1.52
CA LEU A 112 6.70 15.76 1.17
C LEU A 112 7.55 15.20 2.32
N LEU A 113 7.25 15.59 3.57
CA LEU A 113 7.93 15.04 4.75
C LEU A 113 7.64 13.55 4.92
N ILE A 114 6.40 13.10 4.68
CA ILE A 114 6.04 11.68 4.69
C ILE A 114 6.83 10.92 3.61
N ALA A 115 6.89 11.45 2.39
CA ALA A 115 7.66 10.86 1.29
C ALA A 115 9.15 10.74 1.63
N LEU A 116 9.76 11.80 2.18
CA LEU A 116 11.15 11.80 2.62
C LEU A 116 11.41 10.73 3.69
N ALA A 117 10.55 10.66 4.71
CA ALA A 117 10.64 9.62 5.74
C ALA A 117 10.55 8.21 5.14
N GLN A 118 9.70 8.00 4.13
CA GLN A 118 9.56 6.72 3.45
C GLN A 118 10.78 6.38 2.57
N ILE A 119 11.41 7.36 1.93
CA ILE A 119 12.67 7.17 1.18
C ILE A 119 13.77 6.69 2.14
N ILE A 120 13.93 7.35 3.28
CA ILE A 120 14.94 6.98 4.30
C ILE A 120 14.67 5.58 4.86
N ARG A 121 13.40 5.23 5.08
CA ARG A 121 13.02 3.87 5.50
C ARG A 121 13.38 2.85 4.43
N LEU A 122 13.00 3.10 3.17
CA LEU A 122 13.27 2.20 2.05
C LEU A 122 14.76 1.97 1.85
N SER A 123 15.60 3.01 1.98
CA SER A 123 17.06 2.87 1.85
C SER A 123 17.67 2.00 2.96
N GLY A 124 17.07 1.96 4.15
CA GLY A 124 17.48 1.05 5.21
C GLY A 124 17.09 -0.41 4.93
N TRP A 125 15.99 -0.62 4.21
CA TRP A 125 15.45 -1.95 3.98
C TRP A 125 15.94 -2.60 2.69
N HIS A 126 16.37 -1.79 1.73
CA HIS A 126 16.69 -2.24 0.37
C HIS A 126 17.94 -3.10 0.33
N HIS A 127 17.89 -4.13 -0.52
CA HIS A 127 19.05 -4.89 -0.93
C HIS A 127 18.95 -5.09 -2.46
N PRO A 128 20.04 -4.92 -3.25
CA PRO A 128 19.98 -5.00 -4.71
C PRO A 128 19.33 -6.29 -5.25
N ASN A 129 19.63 -7.43 -4.62
CA ASN A 129 19.06 -8.73 -5.00
C ASN A 129 17.53 -8.84 -4.82
N ALA A 130 16.88 -7.91 -4.10
CA ALA A 130 15.43 -7.90 -3.97
C ALA A 130 14.74 -7.75 -5.33
N TRP A 131 15.36 -7.02 -6.27
CA TRP A 131 14.85 -6.84 -7.64
C TRP A 131 14.88 -8.13 -8.47
N ARG A 132 15.68 -9.13 -8.07
CA ARG A 132 15.78 -10.43 -8.75
C ARG A 132 14.72 -11.44 -8.28
N ILE A 133 14.03 -11.15 -7.18
CA ILE A 133 13.06 -12.06 -6.56
C ILE A 133 11.66 -11.46 -6.76
N PRO A 134 10.80 -12.04 -7.61
CA PRO A 134 9.55 -11.40 -8.01
C PRO A 134 8.59 -11.03 -6.88
N ILE A 135 8.45 -11.94 -5.92
CA ILE A 135 7.60 -11.76 -4.75
C ILE A 135 8.12 -10.71 -3.76
N LEU A 136 9.40 -10.31 -3.88
CA LEU A 136 9.95 -9.17 -3.15
C LEU A 136 9.82 -7.89 -3.96
N TRP A 137 10.24 -7.88 -5.23
CA TRP A 137 10.27 -6.64 -6.00
C TRP A 137 8.87 -6.02 -6.15
N VAL A 138 7.82 -6.84 -6.24
CA VAL A 138 6.44 -6.33 -6.26
C VAL A 138 6.13 -5.50 -5.00
N LEU A 139 6.63 -5.92 -3.83
CA LEU A 139 6.44 -5.18 -2.59
C LEU A 139 7.22 -3.87 -2.58
N TYR A 140 8.47 -3.88 -3.08
CA TYR A 140 9.25 -2.66 -3.26
C TYR A 140 8.59 -1.71 -4.26
N SER A 141 8.03 -2.20 -5.36
CA SER A 141 7.34 -1.38 -6.35
C SER A 141 6.09 -0.71 -5.78
N GLY A 142 5.28 -1.45 -5.01
CA GLY A 142 4.14 -0.86 -4.30
C GLY A 142 4.57 0.19 -3.27
N PHE A 143 5.66 -0.05 -2.54
CA PHE A 143 6.18 0.97 -1.61
C PHE A 143 6.74 2.21 -2.34
N ILE A 144 7.35 2.05 -3.51
CA ILE A 144 7.77 3.17 -4.37
C ILE A 144 6.55 3.97 -4.84
N TRP A 145 5.45 3.32 -5.23
CA TRP A 145 4.21 4.02 -5.57
C TRP A 145 3.65 4.85 -4.41
N ILE A 146 3.80 4.39 -3.16
CA ILE A 146 3.43 5.19 -1.98
C ILE A 146 4.30 6.45 -1.90
N ILE A 147 5.62 6.30 -2.05
CA ILE A 147 6.56 7.44 -2.06
C ILE A 147 6.17 8.42 -3.18
N LEU A 148 5.97 7.93 -4.40
CA LEU A 148 5.57 8.76 -5.55
C LEU A 148 4.22 9.43 -5.31
N GLY A 149 3.24 8.73 -4.74
CA GLY A 149 1.94 9.30 -4.44
C GLY A 149 2.01 10.44 -3.43
N PHE A 150 2.80 10.31 -2.37
CA PHE A 150 3.01 11.40 -1.40
C PHE A 150 3.85 12.55 -1.99
N LEU A 151 4.83 12.26 -2.85
CA LEU A 151 5.56 13.30 -3.60
C LEU A 151 4.60 14.10 -4.50
N MET A 152 3.77 13.41 -5.28
CA MET A 152 2.79 14.04 -6.17
C MET A 152 1.76 14.86 -5.37
N LEU A 153 1.29 14.34 -4.23
CA LEU A 153 0.40 15.07 -3.34
C LEU A 153 1.07 16.32 -2.75
N GLY A 154 2.37 16.21 -2.43
CA GLY A 154 3.20 17.31 -1.96
C GLY A 154 3.40 18.43 -2.98
N LEU A 155 3.45 18.06 -4.26
CA LEU A 155 3.65 18.97 -5.39
C LEU A 155 2.33 19.47 -6.00
N ALA A 156 1.18 18.90 -5.61
CA ALA A 156 -0.12 19.31 -6.12
C ALA A 156 -0.47 20.79 -5.86
N PRO A 157 -0.09 21.42 -4.72
CA PRO A 157 -0.31 22.86 -4.50
C PRO A 157 0.49 23.78 -5.44
N LEU A 158 1.47 23.23 -6.16
CA LEU A 158 2.26 23.95 -7.16
C LEU A 158 1.73 23.74 -8.59
N ASP A 159 0.54 23.12 -8.72
CA ASP A 159 -0.11 22.77 -9.99
C ASP A 159 0.74 21.86 -10.91
N LEU A 160 1.77 21.19 -10.37
CA LEU A 160 2.63 20.27 -11.13
C LEU A 160 1.94 18.94 -11.45
N PHE A 161 1.05 18.48 -10.57
CA PHE A 161 0.27 17.26 -10.77
C PHE A 161 -1.15 17.41 -10.20
N PRO A 162 -2.19 16.91 -10.91
CA PRO A 162 -3.53 16.82 -10.34
C PRO A 162 -3.56 15.93 -9.10
N ALA A 163 -4.20 16.39 -8.02
CA ALA A 163 -4.31 15.63 -6.77
C ALA A 163 -4.94 14.23 -6.98
N ASN A 164 -5.85 14.08 -7.94
CA ASN A 164 -6.45 12.80 -8.27
C ASN A 164 -5.41 11.76 -8.78
N HIS A 165 -4.38 12.20 -9.50
CA HIS A 165 -3.32 11.29 -9.96
C HIS A 165 -2.47 10.80 -8.78
N ALA A 166 -2.19 11.68 -7.82
CA ALA A 166 -1.54 11.30 -6.57
C ALA A 166 -2.35 10.26 -5.79
N LYS A 167 -3.68 10.44 -5.69
CA LYS A 167 -4.58 9.45 -5.06
C LYS A 167 -4.54 8.11 -5.77
N HIS A 168 -4.44 8.06 -7.10
CA HIS A 168 -4.27 6.79 -7.84
C HIS A 168 -2.89 6.15 -7.65
N ALA A 169 -1.82 6.95 -7.55
CA ALA A 169 -0.51 6.40 -7.19
C ALA A 169 -0.54 5.77 -5.79
N LEU A 170 -1.20 6.40 -4.80
CA LEU A 170 -1.36 5.85 -3.46
C LEU A 170 -2.28 4.61 -3.44
N THR A 171 -3.44 4.67 -4.07
CA THR A 171 -4.45 3.60 -4.01
C THR A 171 -4.11 2.44 -4.95
N THR A 172 -4.23 2.66 -6.25
CA THR A 172 -4.00 1.69 -7.32
C THR A 172 -2.55 1.19 -7.28
N GLY A 173 -1.58 2.10 -7.12
CA GLY A 173 -0.15 1.78 -7.04
C GLY A 173 0.29 1.25 -5.68
N GLY A 174 0.08 2.02 -4.61
CA GLY A 174 0.52 1.65 -3.27
C GLY A 174 -0.25 0.47 -2.69
N ILE A 175 -1.55 0.68 -2.41
CA ILE A 175 -2.41 -0.35 -1.80
C ILE A 175 -2.53 -1.55 -2.74
N GLY A 176 -2.87 -1.32 -4.01
CA GLY A 176 -3.12 -2.37 -4.99
C GLY A 176 -1.93 -3.29 -5.21
N VAL A 177 -0.75 -2.72 -5.52
CA VAL A 177 0.45 -3.54 -5.82
C VAL A 177 0.97 -4.25 -4.57
N LEU A 178 0.99 -3.59 -3.41
CA LEU A 178 1.35 -4.26 -2.15
C LEU A 178 0.38 -5.40 -1.83
N THR A 179 -0.92 -5.18 -2.03
CA THR A 179 -1.96 -6.18 -1.76
C THR A 179 -1.78 -7.38 -2.68
N LEU A 180 -1.57 -7.19 -3.98
CA LEU A 180 -1.32 -8.28 -4.93
C LEU A 180 -0.08 -9.12 -4.53
N GLY A 181 1.01 -8.46 -4.16
CA GLY A 181 2.23 -9.13 -3.68
C GLY A 181 1.98 -9.92 -2.39
N MET A 182 1.26 -9.32 -1.45
CA MET A 182 0.91 -9.97 -0.18
C MET A 182 -0.04 -11.15 -0.36
N MET A 183 -1.08 -11.02 -1.19
CA MET A 183 -2.00 -12.11 -1.51
C MET A 183 -1.26 -13.29 -2.13
N SER A 184 -0.32 -13.02 -3.04
CA SER A 184 0.53 -14.05 -3.65
C SER A 184 1.34 -14.82 -2.61
N ARG A 185 1.99 -14.08 -1.70
CA ARG A 185 2.84 -14.63 -0.65
C ARG A 185 2.08 -15.39 0.42
N VAL A 186 0.99 -14.81 0.91
CA VAL A 186 0.13 -15.39 1.93
C VAL A 186 -0.51 -16.67 1.39
N SER A 187 -1.00 -16.67 0.15
CA SER A 187 -1.59 -17.85 -0.48
C SER A 187 -0.60 -19.02 -0.56
N LEU A 188 0.66 -18.78 -0.94
CA LEU A 188 1.68 -19.83 -0.99
C LEU A 188 2.06 -20.30 0.42
N GLY A 189 2.35 -19.37 1.34
CA GLY A 189 2.79 -19.69 2.70
C GLY A 189 1.72 -20.43 3.52
N HIS A 190 0.46 -20.03 3.42
CA HIS A 190 -0.65 -20.69 4.12
C HIS A 190 -1.16 -21.95 3.42
N THR A 191 -0.66 -22.28 2.23
CA THR A 191 -0.97 -23.56 1.58
C THR A 191 0.18 -24.56 1.64
N GLY A 192 1.24 -24.24 2.40
CA GLY A 192 2.43 -25.10 2.56
C GLY A 192 3.32 -25.15 1.31
N ARG A 193 3.07 -24.31 0.31
CA ARG A 193 3.83 -24.30 -0.94
C ARG A 193 5.06 -23.39 -0.84
N PRO A 194 6.14 -23.66 -1.60
CA PRO A 194 7.28 -22.76 -1.66
C PRO A 194 6.84 -21.34 -2.06
N ILE A 195 7.42 -20.32 -1.41
CA ILE A 195 7.11 -18.91 -1.66
C ILE A 195 7.87 -18.44 -2.91
N ILE A 196 7.51 -19.02 -4.05
CA ILE A 196 8.09 -18.75 -5.37
C ILE A 196 6.90 -18.52 -6.32
N SER A 197 6.86 -17.36 -6.95
CA SER A 197 5.80 -17.02 -7.91
C SER A 197 6.07 -17.63 -9.28
N SER A 198 5.00 -18.06 -9.95
CA SER A 198 5.08 -18.56 -11.34
C SER A 198 5.22 -17.41 -12.35
N ALA A 199 5.54 -17.74 -13.60
CA ALA A 199 5.64 -16.74 -14.68
C ALA A 199 4.34 -15.95 -14.88
N LEU A 200 3.18 -16.60 -14.76
CA LEU A 200 1.87 -15.93 -14.86
C LEU A 200 1.63 -14.95 -13.71
N VAL A 201 2.05 -15.29 -12.50
CA VAL A 201 1.97 -14.36 -11.36
C VAL A 201 2.93 -13.18 -11.55
N ASN A 202 4.14 -13.43 -12.06
CA ASN A 202 5.07 -12.35 -12.40
C ASN A 202 4.49 -11.41 -13.47
N LEU A 203 3.80 -11.97 -14.47
CA LEU A 203 3.06 -11.19 -15.46
C LEU A 203 1.98 -10.34 -14.79
N SER A 204 1.23 -10.87 -13.82
CA SER A 204 0.24 -10.07 -13.08
C SER A 204 0.89 -8.88 -12.34
N PHE A 205 2.06 -9.07 -11.73
CA PHE A 205 2.79 -7.98 -11.07
C PHE A 205 3.19 -6.87 -12.05
N LEU A 206 3.63 -7.25 -13.25
CA LEU A 206 3.99 -6.31 -14.32
C LEU A 206 2.76 -5.59 -14.87
N LEU A 207 1.68 -6.31 -15.17
CA LEU A 207 0.43 -5.75 -15.65
C LEU A 207 -0.12 -4.72 -14.66
N LEU A 208 -0.12 -5.02 -13.36
CA LEU A 208 -0.61 -4.06 -12.38
C LEU A 208 0.21 -2.77 -12.37
N ASN A 209 1.53 -2.88 -12.33
CA ASN A 209 2.42 -1.70 -12.37
C ASN A 209 2.23 -0.89 -13.66
N LEU A 210 2.05 -1.56 -14.80
CA LEU A 210 1.76 -0.90 -16.08
C LEU A 210 0.41 -0.18 -16.05
N GLY A 211 -0.64 -0.83 -15.55
CA GLY A 211 -1.98 -0.24 -15.43
C GLY A 211 -1.99 1.00 -14.52
N VAL A 212 -1.20 0.98 -13.45
CA VAL A 212 -0.98 2.14 -12.57
C VAL A 212 -0.22 3.24 -13.30
N ALA A 213 0.87 2.92 -14.00
CA ALA A 213 1.66 3.91 -14.72
C ALA A 213 0.83 4.61 -15.81
N VAL A 214 0.01 3.85 -16.54
CA VAL A 214 -0.97 4.40 -17.50
C VAL A 214 -1.98 5.28 -16.77
N ARG A 215 -2.52 4.85 -15.62
CA ARG A 215 -3.52 5.63 -14.85
C ARG A 215 -2.99 6.99 -14.40
N VAL A 216 -1.74 7.03 -13.95
CA VAL A 216 -1.13 8.15 -13.23
C VAL A 216 -0.46 9.13 -14.19
N PHE A 217 0.28 8.62 -15.18
CA PHE A 217 1.15 9.46 -16.03
C PHE A 217 0.58 9.74 -17.42
N ALA A 218 -0.09 8.79 -18.08
CA ALA A 218 -0.55 9.00 -19.46
C ALA A 218 -1.53 10.18 -19.63
N PRO A 219 -2.49 10.43 -18.72
CA PRO A 219 -3.36 11.60 -18.79
C PRO A 219 -2.64 12.94 -18.63
N VAL A 220 -1.45 12.97 -18.03
CA VAL A 220 -0.63 14.20 -17.89
C VAL A 220 -0.02 14.59 -19.23
N PHE A 221 0.51 13.61 -19.98
CA PHE A 221 1.18 13.86 -21.26
C PHE A 221 0.21 14.03 -22.43
N ALA A 222 -0.95 13.38 -22.39
CA ALA A 222 -1.96 13.49 -23.44
C ALA A 222 -3.38 13.63 -22.87
N PRO A 223 -3.72 14.79 -22.26
CA PRO A 223 -5.02 15.01 -21.60
C PRO A 223 -6.23 14.85 -22.53
N ARG A 224 -6.06 15.12 -23.83
CA ARG A 224 -7.13 14.96 -24.85
C ARG A 224 -7.72 13.54 -24.89
N TYR A 225 -6.94 12.52 -24.54
CA TYR A 225 -7.36 11.12 -24.55
C TYR A 225 -7.68 10.59 -23.14
N TYR A 226 -8.05 11.45 -22.21
CA TYR A 226 -8.31 11.12 -20.80
C TYR A 226 -9.14 9.85 -20.60
N THR A 227 -10.32 9.79 -21.23
CA THR A 227 -11.24 8.64 -21.11
C THR A 227 -10.63 7.35 -21.64
N LEU A 228 -9.89 7.41 -22.75
CA LEU A 228 -9.19 6.25 -23.32
C LEU A 228 -8.13 5.73 -22.35
N TRP A 229 -7.32 6.60 -21.74
CA TRP A 229 -6.30 6.20 -20.76
C TRP A 229 -6.90 5.52 -19.53
N ILE A 230 -8.06 6.01 -19.06
CA ILE A 230 -8.79 5.38 -17.96
C ILE A 230 -9.25 3.97 -18.36
N GLN A 231 -9.85 3.83 -19.54
CA GLN A 231 -10.34 2.53 -20.03
C GLN A 231 -9.19 1.54 -20.20
N LEU A 232 -8.07 1.95 -20.83
CA LEU A 232 -6.89 1.11 -21.00
C LEU A 232 -6.30 0.67 -19.66
N SER A 233 -6.15 1.60 -18.71
CA SER A 233 -5.73 1.29 -17.34
C SER A 233 -6.66 0.25 -16.68
N GLY A 234 -7.98 0.44 -16.79
CA GLY A 234 -8.98 -0.48 -16.26
C GLY A 234 -8.92 -1.87 -16.87
N VAL A 235 -8.76 -1.98 -18.19
CA VAL A 235 -8.60 -3.27 -18.89
C VAL A 235 -7.35 -3.98 -18.42
N VAL A 236 -6.21 -3.28 -18.35
CA VAL A 236 -4.95 -3.85 -17.86
C VAL A 236 -5.07 -4.32 -16.41
N TRP A 237 -5.76 -3.56 -15.57
CA TRP A 237 -6.07 -3.95 -14.18
C TRP A 237 -6.92 -5.23 -14.12
N VAL A 238 -7.98 -5.33 -14.92
CA VAL A 238 -8.83 -6.54 -15.00
C VAL A 238 -8.01 -7.75 -15.45
N LEU A 239 -7.19 -7.61 -16.50
CA LEU A 239 -6.32 -8.69 -16.99
C LEU A 239 -5.33 -9.16 -15.92
N CYS A 240 -4.75 -8.23 -15.16
CA CYS A 240 -3.88 -8.55 -14.02
C CYS A 240 -4.60 -9.44 -13.01
N PHE A 241 -5.75 -8.99 -12.49
CA PHE A 241 -6.46 -9.71 -11.44
C PHE A 241 -7.10 -11.01 -11.94
N LEU A 242 -7.51 -11.08 -13.20
CA LEU A 242 -7.97 -12.30 -13.84
C LEU A 242 -6.83 -13.34 -13.91
N THR A 243 -5.63 -12.91 -14.35
CA THR A 243 -4.44 -13.78 -14.40
C THR A 243 -4.08 -14.30 -13.00
N PHE A 244 -4.07 -13.41 -12.00
CA PHE A 244 -3.84 -13.78 -10.61
C PHE A 244 -4.89 -14.78 -10.11
N PHE A 245 -6.17 -14.48 -10.31
CA PHE A 245 -7.29 -15.30 -9.86
C PHE A 245 -7.22 -16.71 -10.45
N LEU A 246 -7.08 -16.84 -11.77
CA LEU A 246 -7.00 -18.15 -12.44
C LEU A 246 -5.78 -18.96 -11.98
N THR A 247 -4.67 -18.29 -11.64
CA THR A 247 -3.47 -18.98 -11.15
C THR A 247 -3.62 -19.45 -9.70
N TYR A 248 -4.24 -18.65 -8.84
CA TYR A 248 -4.35 -18.94 -7.41
C TYR A 248 -5.61 -19.71 -7.00
N LEU A 249 -6.66 -19.72 -7.83
CA LEU A 249 -7.88 -20.48 -7.58
C LEU A 249 -7.58 -21.95 -7.25
N PRO A 250 -6.83 -22.74 -8.06
CA PRO A 250 -6.51 -24.12 -7.74
C PRO A 250 -5.56 -24.28 -6.54
N ILE A 251 -4.77 -23.25 -6.21
CA ILE A 251 -3.86 -23.26 -5.05
C ILE A 251 -4.68 -23.17 -3.76
N LEU A 252 -5.72 -22.35 -3.75
CA LEU A 252 -6.55 -22.07 -2.58
C LEU A 252 -7.70 -23.06 -2.39
N THR A 253 -8.11 -23.79 -3.44
CA THR A 253 -9.20 -24.78 -3.35
C THR A 253 -8.71 -26.22 -3.20
N LYS A 254 -7.42 -26.48 -3.40
CA LYS A 254 -6.83 -27.81 -3.18
C LYS A 254 -6.26 -27.89 -1.76
N PRO A 255 -6.30 -29.10 -1.15
CA PRO A 255 -5.67 -29.33 0.14
C PRO A 255 -4.21 -28.85 0.14
N ARG A 256 -3.76 -28.44 1.33
CA ARG A 256 -2.36 -28.13 1.57
C ARG A 256 -1.43 -29.25 1.13
N VAL A 257 -0.28 -28.88 0.58
CA VAL A 257 0.73 -29.86 0.12
C VAL A 257 1.51 -30.50 1.28
N ASP A 258 1.42 -29.94 2.49
CA ASP A 258 2.10 -30.43 3.69
C ASP A 258 1.21 -31.30 4.59
N GLY A 259 -0.01 -31.60 4.17
CA GLY A 259 -0.96 -32.46 4.90
C GLY A 259 -1.53 -31.87 6.19
N ARG A 260 -1.26 -30.60 6.51
CA ARG A 260 -1.85 -29.92 7.68
C ARG A 260 -3.28 -29.47 7.39
N PRO A 261 -4.10 -29.14 8.42
CA PRO A 261 -5.44 -28.58 8.20
C PRO A 261 -5.39 -27.31 7.35
N GLY A 262 -6.25 -27.24 6.34
CA GLY A 262 -6.38 -26.11 5.40
C GLY A 262 -6.43 -26.55 3.94
#